data_AF-A0A962Q776-F1
#
_entry.id   AF-A0A962Q776-F1
#
_cell.length_a   1.000
_cell.length_b   1.000
_cell.length_c   1.000
_cell.angle_alpha   90.00
_cell.angle_beta   90.00
_cell.angle_gamma   90.00
#
_symmetry.space_group_name_H-M   'P 1'
#
loop_
_entity.id
_entity.type
_entity.pdbx_description
1 polymer ?
#
loop_
_entity_poly.entity_id
_entity_poly.type
_entity_poly.pdbx_seq_one_letter_code
_entity_poly.pdbx_strand_id
1 'polypeptide(L)'
;PNGTRSTRRSRFLQESPYASRSNPITAEYEYPKLGEYAGYIMTYVTEPARDKGLITSIFEPYDYAKNAREVWRYLPGSRRVRRAPTVGFDTPDGPGGLKTVDEVRGFNGSMERFDWELLGRQEIFVPYHNYRFDDPSLSYDELLTKFHANPDYMRYELKRVWVAQGTLKAGERHIYGKRRVYVDEDTGFAVITENYDGRGELWKVVLTNNIYDYGGQGYARRAQMYHDLRAGAYIAERLINDSAPMLYDVNPMKGPAYFSPSNVRKLGKR
;
A
#
# COMPACT_ATOMS: atom_id res chain seq x y z
N PRO A 1 6.86 27.42 -12.80
CA PRO A 1 6.26 26.57 -11.74
C PRO A 1 6.18 25.10 -12.21
N ASN A 2 6.83 24.22 -11.44
CA ASN A 2 6.51 22.83 -11.08
C ASN A 2 6.11 21.80 -12.18
N GLY A 3 7.02 20.83 -12.40
CA GLY A 3 6.87 19.66 -13.27
C GLY A 3 5.53 18.94 -13.13
N THR A 4 5.08 18.38 -14.25
CA THR A 4 3.81 17.69 -14.47
C THR A 4 3.32 16.88 -13.26
N ARG A 5 2.31 17.40 -12.55
CA ARG A 5 1.51 16.62 -11.59
C ARG A 5 0.53 15.73 -12.35
N SER A 6 0.39 14.48 -11.91
CA SER A 6 -0.65 13.59 -12.40
C SER A 6 -1.46 13.09 -11.22
N THR A 7 -2.77 13.31 -11.27
CA THR A 7 -3.69 12.88 -10.22
C THR A 7 -4.49 11.67 -10.69
N ARG A 8 -4.70 10.70 -9.80
CA ARG A 8 -5.61 9.57 -10.00
C ARG A 8 -6.54 9.49 -8.79
N ARG A 9 -7.84 9.45 -9.04
CA ARG A 9 -8.83 9.16 -7.99
C ARG A 9 -9.36 7.75 -8.14
N SER A 10 -9.47 7.07 -7.01
CA SER A 10 -10.04 5.72 -6.97
C SER A 10 -10.95 5.56 -5.77
N ARG A 11 -12.04 4.80 -5.93
CA ARG A 11 -12.76 4.22 -4.81
C ARG A 11 -12.10 2.90 -4.42
N PHE A 12 -11.99 2.66 -3.12
CA PHE A 12 -11.34 1.50 -2.54
C PHE A 12 -12.33 0.74 -1.66
N LEU A 13 -12.44 -0.56 -1.86
CA LEU A 13 -13.17 -1.48 -0.99
C LEU A 13 -12.22 -2.60 -0.60
N GLN A 14 -12.13 -2.90 0.69
CA GLN A 14 -11.38 -4.05 1.19
C GLN A 14 -12.23 -4.80 2.20
N GLU A 15 -12.22 -6.12 2.10
CA GLU A 15 -12.76 -7.04 3.09
C GLU A 15 -11.63 -7.91 3.61
N SER A 16 -11.51 -8.03 4.94
CA SER A 16 -10.54 -8.87 5.61
C SER A 16 -11.30 -9.83 6.52
N PRO A 17 -11.66 -11.04 6.03
CA PRO A 17 -12.61 -11.95 6.70
C PRO A 17 -12.24 -12.30 8.14
N TYR A 18 -10.95 -12.29 8.45
CA TYR A 18 -10.41 -12.69 9.74
C TYR A 18 -10.07 -11.50 10.66
N ALA A 19 -10.28 -10.27 10.20
CA ALA A 19 -9.94 -9.04 10.93
C ALA A 19 -11.18 -8.33 11.53
N SER A 20 -12.30 -9.04 11.74
CA SER A 20 -13.44 -8.45 12.44
C SER A 20 -13.09 -8.21 13.90
N ARG A 21 -13.48 -7.05 14.46
CA ARG A 21 -13.30 -6.75 15.89
C ARG A 21 -14.05 -7.72 16.81
N SER A 22 -15.11 -8.34 16.30
CA SER A 22 -15.89 -9.35 17.02
C SER A 22 -15.30 -10.75 16.92
N ASN A 23 -14.25 -10.97 16.11
CA ASN A 23 -13.65 -12.30 16.01
C ASN A 23 -12.97 -12.62 17.33
N PRO A 24 -13.25 -13.80 17.92
CA PRO A 24 -12.60 -14.20 19.15
C PRO A 24 -11.12 -14.49 18.88
N ILE A 25 -10.23 -14.06 19.78
CA ILE A 25 -8.81 -14.41 19.72
C ILE A 25 -8.65 -15.83 20.26
N THR A 26 -8.92 -16.81 19.40
CA THR A 26 -8.79 -18.24 19.71
C THR A 26 -7.85 -18.90 18.71
N ALA A 27 -7.35 -20.09 19.06
CA ALA A 27 -6.50 -20.89 18.20
C ALA A 27 -7.14 -21.30 16.86
N GLU A 28 -8.44 -21.09 16.65
CA GLU A 28 -9.14 -21.26 15.37
C GLU A 28 -8.91 -20.06 14.44
N TYR A 29 -8.78 -18.86 15.00
CA TYR A 29 -8.47 -17.61 14.28
C TYR A 29 -6.96 -17.33 14.24
N GLU A 30 -6.15 -18.39 14.30
CA GLU A 30 -4.69 -18.33 14.20
C GLU A 30 -4.21 -19.05 12.94
N TYR A 31 -3.18 -18.51 12.30
CA TYR A 31 -2.47 -19.22 11.23
C TYR A 31 -1.83 -20.51 11.79
N PRO A 32 -1.92 -21.67 11.10
CA PRO A 32 -2.35 -21.86 9.71
C PRO A 32 -3.82 -22.27 9.52
N LYS A 33 -4.70 -22.11 10.54
CA LYS A 33 -6.10 -22.54 10.46
C LYS A 33 -7.04 -21.52 9.78
N LEU A 34 -6.51 -20.33 9.50
CA LEU A 34 -7.18 -19.32 8.69
C LEU A 34 -7.34 -19.82 7.24
N GLY A 35 -8.33 -19.28 6.53
CA GLY A 35 -8.53 -19.64 5.12
C GLY A 35 -7.44 -19.10 4.20
N GLU A 36 -7.63 -19.35 2.90
CA GLU A 36 -6.61 -19.10 1.88
C GLU A 36 -6.21 -17.62 1.76
N TYR A 37 -7.19 -16.71 1.84
CA TYR A 37 -7.01 -15.29 1.58
C TYR A 37 -7.16 -14.44 2.85
N ALA A 38 -6.16 -13.61 3.13
CA ALA A 38 -6.18 -12.60 4.19
C ALA A 38 -7.11 -11.42 3.86
N GLY A 39 -7.38 -11.16 2.58
CA GLY A 39 -8.32 -10.14 2.18
C GLY A 39 -8.67 -10.12 0.70
N TYR A 40 -9.79 -9.46 0.42
CA TYR A 40 -10.30 -9.19 -0.91
C TYR A 40 -10.33 -7.68 -1.11
N ILE A 41 -9.72 -7.18 -2.18
CA ILE A 41 -9.57 -5.75 -2.45
C ILE A 41 -10.14 -5.45 -3.83
N MET A 42 -10.93 -4.39 -3.93
CA MET A 42 -11.44 -3.86 -5.18
C MET A 42 -11.14 -2.38 -5.28
N THR A 43 -10.57 -1.96 -6.40
CA THR A 43 -10.35 -0.54 -6.71
C THR A 43 -11.08 -0.15 -7.98
N TYR A 44 -11.69 1.03 -7.97
CA TYR A 44 -12.41 1.61 -9.10
C TYR A 44 -11.80 2.96 -9.43
N VAL A 45 -11.18 3.09 -10.60
CA VAL A 45 -10.64 4.39 -11.03
C VAL A 45 -11.78 5.27 -11.49
N THR A 46 -11.91 6.45 -10.88
CA THR A 46 -12.90 7.45 -11.24
C THR A 46 -12.29 8.58 -12.06
N GLU A 47 -11.00 8.86 -11.88
CA GLU A 47 -10.24 9.89 -12.59
C GLU A 47 -8.78 9.46 -12.79
N PRO A 48 -8.08 9.95 -13.85
CA PRO A 48 -8.57 10.86 -14.89
C PRO A 48 -9.48 10.15 -15.92
N ALA A 49 -10.14 10.92 -16.79
CA ALA A 49 -11.11 10.39 -17.77
C ALA A 49 -10.56 9.23 -18.63
N ARG A 50 -9.28 9.28 -19.02
CA ARG A 50 -8.62 8.21 -19.81
C ARG A 50 -8.55 6.86 -19.09
N ASP A 51 -8.48 6.87 -17.76
CA ASP A 51 -8.30 5.68 -16.91
C ASP A 51 -9.60 5.30 -16.18
N LYS A 52 -10.63 6.16 -16.29
CA LYS A 52 -11.94 5.99 -15.64
C LYS A 52 -12.59 4.66 -16.06
N GLY A 53 -13.09 3.95 -15.06
CA GLY A 53 -13.71 2.64 -15.25
C GLY A 53 -12.72 1.47 -15.23
N LEU A 54 -11.41 1.71 -15.04
CA LEU A 54 -10.48 0.64 -14.68
C LEU A 54 -10.89 0.06 -13.32
N ILE A 55 -11.12 -1.25 -13.28
CA ILE A 55 -11.43 -1.99 -12.06
C ILE A 55 -10.29 -2.98 -11.80
N THR A 56 -9.73 -2.97 -10.60
CA THR A 56 -8.76 -4.00 -10.17
C THR A 56 -9.31 -4.75 -8.97
N SER A 57 -9.44 -6.07 -9.11
CA SER A 57 -9.75 -7.00 -8.02
C SER A 57 -8.49 -7.76 -7.61
N ILE A 58 -8.26 -7.90 -6.31
CA ILE A 58 -7.10 -8.57 -5.73
C ILE A 58 -7.57 -9.51 -4.64
N PHE A 59 -7.07 -10.74 -4.67
CA PHE A 59 -7.21 -11.73 -3.62
C PHE A 59 -5.82 -11.90 -3.01
N GLU A 60 -5.70 -11.47 -1.75
CA GLU A 60 -4.44 -11.41 -1.03
C GLU A 60 -4.25 -12.71 -0.23
N PRO A 61 -3.26 -13.56 -0.54
CA PRO A 61 -3.06 -14.80 0.17
C PRO A 61 -2.56 -14.53 1.59
N TYR A 62 -2.94 -15.39 2.53
CA TYR A 62 -2.36 -15.35 3.87
C TYR A 62 -0.91 -15.86 3.88
N ASP A 63 -0.63 -16.86 3.05
CA ASP A 63 0.66 -17.54 2.96
C ASP A 63 1.16 -17.56 1.51
N TYR A 64 2.14 -16.70 1.24
CA TYR A 64 2.77 -16.57 -0.05
C TYR A 64 3.62 -17.79 -0.47
N ALA A 65 3.98 -18.68 0.47
CA ALA A 65 4.67 -19.91 0.13
C ALA A 65 3.74 -20.98 -0.44
N LYS A 66 2.43 -20.87 -0.17
CA LYS A 66 1.41 -21.80 -0.65
C LYS A 66 0.59 -21.25 -1.81
N ASN A 67 0.25 -19.96 -1.76
CA ASN A 67 -0.67 -19.34 -2.69
C ASN A 67 -0.08 -18.05 -3.28
N ALA A 68 -0.30 -17.82 -4.57
CA ALA A 68 0.08 -16.57 -5.22
C ALA A 68 -1.02 -15.51 -5.06
N ARG A 69 -0.64 -14.23 -5.09
CA ARG A 69 -1.61 -13.12 -5.20
C ARG A 69 -2.38 -13.26 -6.51
N GLU A 70 -3.71 -13.26 -6.42
CA GLU A 70 -4.56 -13.30 -7.60
C GLU A 70 -5.09 -11.90 -7.92
N VAL A 71 -4.84 -11.43 -9.15
CA VAL A 71 -5.27 -10.11 -9.59
C VAL A 71 -6.03 -10.21 -10.91
N TRP A 72 -7.16 -9.51 -10.99
CA TRP A 72 -7.90 -9.32 -12.24
C TRP A 72 -8.16 -7.85 -12.48
N ARG A 73 -7.94 -7.43 -13.73
CA ARG A 73 -8.17 -6.06 -14.17
C ARG A 73 -9.20 -6.03 -15.28
N TYR A 74 -10.25 -5.23 -15.10
CA TYR A 74 -11.12 -4.81 -16.20
C TYR A 74 -10.52 -3.58 -16.87
N LEU A 75 -10.23 -3.67 -18.17
CA LEU A 75 -9.71 -2.57 -18.97
C LEU A 75 -10.88 -1.90 -19.73
N PRO A 76 -11.25 -0.65 -19.44
CA PRO A 76 -12.41 0.00 -20.04
C PRO A 76 -12.28 0.12 -21.57
N GLY A 77 -11.09 0.46 -22.08
CA GLY A 77 -10.86 0.63 -23.52
C GLY A 77 -11.06 -0.65 -24.34
N SER A 78 -10.74 -1.83 -23.80
CA SER A 78 -10.96 -3.11 -24.49
C SER A 78 -12.19 -3.88 -24.01
N ARG A 79 -12.84 -3.38 -22.95
CA ARG A 79 -13.97 -4.02 -22.25
C ARG A 79 -13.71 -5.48 -21.86
N ARG A 80 -12.47 -5.82 -21.51
CA ARG A 80 -12.05 -7.17 -21.14
C ARG A 80 -11.53 -7.22 -19.72
N VAL A 81 -11.85 -8.32 -19.03
CA VAL A 81 -11.19 -8.72 -17.79
C VAL A 81 -9.99 -9.59 -18.14
N ARG A 82 -8.82 -9.27 -17.61
CA ARG A 82 -7.60 -10.05 -17.76
C ARG A 82 -7.07 -10.41 -16.38
N ARG A 83 -6.59 -11.64 -16.21
CA ARG A 83 -5.74 -12.00 -15.07
C ARG A 83 -4.43 -11.24 -15.23
N ALA A 84 -3.93 -10.68 -14.14
CA ALA A 84 -2.68 -9.93 -14.08
C ALA A 84 -1.69 -10.68 -13.17
N PRO A 85 -1.21 -11.87 -13.60
CA PRO A 85 -0.40 -12.77 -12.76
C PRO A 85 0.97 -12.18 -12.38
N THR A 86 1.43 -11.17 -13.13
CA THR A 86 2.72 -10.50 -12.88
C THR A 86 2.61 -9.31 -11.92
N VAL A 87 1.45 -9.02 -11.32
CA VAL A 87 1.30 -7.90 -10.37
C VAL A 87 1.91 -8.29 -9.03
N GLY A 88 3.24 -8.20 -8.95
CA GLY A 88 4.05 -8.49 -7.77
C GLY A 88 5.47 -7.95 -7.94
N PHE A 89 6.24 -7.99 -6.85
CA PHE A 89 7.64 -7.59 -6.82
C PHE A 89 7.88 -6.21 -7.47
N ASP A 90 8.89 -6.13 -8.33
CA ASP A 90 9.42 -4.95 -9.00
C ASP A 90 8.56 -4.43 -10.17
N THR A 91 7.33 -4.93 -10.32
CA THR A 91 6.40 -4.42 -11.33
C THR A 91 6.08 -2.95 -11.05
N PRO A 92 6.29 -2.02 -12.00
CA PRO A 92 5.97 -0.62 -11.81
C PRO A 92 4.47 -0.39 -11.54
N ASP A 93 4.17 0.48 -10.58
CA ASP A 93 2.81 0.85 -10.19
C ASP A 93 2.67 2.36 -9.95
N GLY A 94 1.45 2.85 -10.10
CA GLY A 94 1.12 4.28 -10.00
C GLY A 94 1.53 5.12 -11.23
N PRO A 95 1.17 6.41 -11.25
CA PRO A 95 1.54 7.33 -12.32
C PRO A 95 3.07 7.40 -12.51
N GLY A 96 3.55 7.20 -13.73
CA GLY A 96 4.98 7.22 -14.03
C GLY A 96 5.77 6.00 -13.53
N GLY A 97 5.14 5.03 -12.87
CA GLY A 97 5.81 3.81 -12.40
C GLY A 97 6.91 4.08 -11.36
N LEU A 98 6.77 5.15 -10.57
CA LEU A 98 7.81 5.59 -9.62
C LEU A 98 7.91 4.70 -8.37
N LYS A 99 7.00 3.75 -8.19
CA LYS A 99 7.07 2.73 -7.15
C LYS A 99 6.79 1.36 -7.74
N THR A 100 7.16 0.31 -7.01
CA THR A 100 6.84 -1.07 -7.36
C THR A 100 5.60 -1.55 -6.63
N VAL A 101 5.01 -2.66 -7.09
CA VAL A 101 3.84 -3.27 -6.45
C VAL A 101 4.16 -3.70 -5.01
N ASP A 102 5.33 -4.28 -4.79
CA ASP A 102 5.77 -4.79 -3.48
C ASP A 102 6.28 -3.71 -2.51
N GLU A 103 6.34 -2.45 -2.93
CA GLU A 103 6.60 -1.30 -2.06
C GLU A 103 5.33 -0.77 -1.40
N VAL A 104 4.14 -1.09 -1.91
CA VAL A 104 2.89 -0.57 -1.35
C VAL A 104 2.81 -0.87 0.15
N ARG A 105 2.54 0.16 0.95
CA ARG A 105 2.58 0.11 2.44
C ARG A 105 3.97 -0.14 3.04
N GLY A 106 5.03 0.30 2.36
CA GLY A 106 6.43 0.20 2.81
C GLY A 106 7.08 -1.12 2.41
N PHE A 107 6.35 -2.23 2.50
CA PHE A 107 6.67 -3.52 1.93
C PHE A 107 5.39 -4.37 1.93
N ASN A 108 5.15 -5.15 0.88
CA ASN A 108 4.09 -6.16 0.88
C ASN A 108 4.43 -7.35 -0.01
N GLY A 109 3.74 -8.46 0.23
CA GLY A 109 3.82 -9.64 -0.63
C GLY A 109 4.86 -10.66 -0.19
N SER A 110 5.25 -11.51 -1.13
CA SER A 110 6.22 -12.58 -0.89
C SER A 110 7.61 -12.03 -0.55
N MET A 111 8.23 -12.60 0.48
CA MET A 111 9.60 -12.31 0.91
C MET A 111 10.65 -13.13 0.13
N GLU A 112 10.23 -14.00 -0.79
CA GLU A 112 11.06 -15.08 -1.34
C GLU A 112 12.32 -14.64 -2.09
N ARG A 113 12.34 -13.44 -2.68
CA ARG A 113 13.48 -12.94 -3.49
C ARG A 113 14.65 -12.40 -2.66
N PHE A 114 14.44 -12.17 -1.37
CA PHE A 114 15.45 -11.55 -0.50
C PHE A 114 15.78 -12.49 0.66
N ASP A 115 17.05 -12.49 1.06
CA ASP A 115 17.49 -13.00 2.35
C ASP A 115 17.27 -11.91 3.39
N TRP A 116 16.47 -12.22 4.41
CA TRP A 116 16.07 -11.26 5.43
C TRP A 116 16.81 -11.48 6.75
N GLU A 117 17.29 -10.38 7.30
CA GLU A 117 17.93 -10.31 8.61
C GLU A 117 17.20 -9.29 9.49
N LEU A 118 16.89 -9.67 10.73
CA LEU A 118 16.42 -8.73 11.73
C LEU A 118 17.64 -8.10 12.41
N LEU A 119 17.92 -6.84 12.07
CA LEU A 119 19.06 -6.09 12.63
C LEU A 119 18.84 -5.65 14.08
N GLY A 120 17.62 -5.82 14.59
CA GLY A 120 17.24 -5.51 15.97
C GLY A 120 16.35 -4.27 16.07
N ARG A 121 16.33 -3.69 17.26
CA ARG A 121 15.48 -2.55 17.62
C ARG A 121 16.30 -1.27 17.74
N GLN A 122 15.73 -0.15 17.32
CA GLN A 122 16.32 1.18 17.47
C GLN A 122 15.27 2.23 17.82
N GLU A 123 15.69 3.39 18.31
CA GLU A 123 14.86 4.57 18.51
C GLU A 123 15.17 5.61 17.44
N ILE A 124 14.18 5.96 16.62
CA ILE A 124 14.32 6.94 15.54
C ILE A 124 13.07 7.80 15.41
N PHE A 125 13.22 8.96 14.80
CA PHE A 125 12.09 9.79 14.42
C PHE A 125 11.38 9.22 13.18
N VAL A 126 10.09 8.98 13.28
CA VAL A 126 9.26 8.42 12.19
C VAL A 126 7.99 9.25 12.00
N PRO A 127 7.40 9.28 10.78
CA PRO A 127 6.09 9.89 10.57
C PRO A 127 5.05 9.22 11.46
N TYR A 128 4.43 10.01 12.35
CA TYR A 128 3.53 9.48 13.36
C TYR A 128 2.47 10.52 13.75
N HIS A 129 1.24 10.05 14.02
CA HIS A 129 0.11 10.91 14.40
C HIS A 129 -0.08 12.13 13.47
N ASN A 130 -0.04 11.92 12.15
CA ASN A 130 -0.06 12.99 11.15
C ASN A 130 -1.47 13.55 10.87
N TYR A 131 -2.25 13.87 11.92
CA TYR A 131 -3.63 14.36 11.79
C TYR A 131 -3.75 15.64 10.94
N ARG A 132 -2.79 16.57 11.07
CA ARG A 132 -2.77 17.81 10.28
C ARG A 132 -2.67 17.56 8.78
N PHE A 133 -2.01 16.47 8.37
CA PHE A 133 -1.86 16.14 6.96
C PHE A 133 -3.19 15.70 6.32
N ASP A 134 -4.13 15.20 7.12
CA ASP A 134 -5.46 14.77 6.69
C ASP A 134 -6.53 15.89 6.83
N ASP A 135 -6.14 17.12 7.22
CA ASP A 135 -7.08 18.23 7.43
C ASP A 135 -7.78 18.61 6.10
N PRO A 136 -9.12 18.56 6.03
CA PRO A 136 -9.87 18.83 4.79
C PRO A 136 -9.84 20.31 4.37
N SER A 137 -9.38 21.22 5.21
CA SER A 137 -9.18 22.63 4.85
C SER A 137 -7.91 22.88 4.03
N LEU A 138 -6.98 21.92 3.99
CA LEU A 138 -5.71 22.04 3.29
C LEU A 138 -5.82 21.55 1.84
N SER A 139 -5.23 22.31 0.92
CA SER A 139 -5.12 21.90 -0.47
C SER A 139 -3.96 20.93 -0.70
N TYR A 140 -4.07 20.08 -1.73
CA TYR A 140 -2.93 19.27 -2.17
C TYR A 140 -1.78 20.11 -2.76
N ASP A 141 -2.02 21.37 -3.11
CA ASP A 141 -0.94 22.28 -3.51
C ASP A 141 -0.07 22.68 -2.32
N GLU A 142 -0.67 22.91 -1.15
CA GLU A 142 0.04 23.19 0.11
C GLU A 142 0.74 21.95 0.68
N LEU A 143 0.10 20.78 0.62
CA LEU A 143 0.63 19.54 1.17
C LEU A 143 1.75 18.91 0.32
N LEU A 144 1.67 19.05 -1.01
CA LEU A 144 2.55 18.33 -1.94
C LEU A 144 3.56 19.25 -2.62
N THR A 145 4.55 19.71 -1.88
CA THR A 145 5.61 20.59 -2.40
C THR A 145 6.52 19.88 -3.42
N LYS A 146 7.43 20.63 -4.05
CA LYS A 146 8.41 20.01 -4.95
C LYS A 146 9.29 19.04 -4.15
N PHE A 147 9.55 17.86 -4.72
CA PHE A 147 10.45 16.82 -4.18
C PHE A 147 9.97 16.06 -2.94
N HIS A 148 9.19 16.65 -2.06
CA HIS A 148 8.69 15.99 -0.84
C HIS A 148 7.37 16.59 -0.38
N ALA A 149 6.67 15.87 0.51
CA ALA A 149 5.53 16.42 1.24
C ALA A 149 5.96 17.58 2.15
N ASN A 150 5.07 18.55 2.34
CA ASN A 150 5.39 19.76 3.09
C ASN A 150 5.64 19.44 4.59
N PRO A 151 6.84 19.69 5.13
CA PRO A 151 7.20 19.33 6.50
C PRO A 151 6.39 20.09 7.55
N ASP A 152 5.83 21.27 7.25
CA ASP A 152 5.04 22.06 8.19
C ASP A 152 3.73 21.35 8.63
N TYR A 153 3.26 20.42 7.79
CA TYR A 153 2.08 19.57 8.05
C TYR A 153 2.45 18.14 8.45
N MET A 154 3.75 17.83 8.47
CA MET A 154 4.27 16.54 8.91
C MET A 154 4.61 16.59 10.41
N ARG A 155 4.48 15.44 11.06
CA ARG A 155 4.81 15.23 12.46
C ARG A 155 5.67 14.00 12.54
N TYR A 156 6.80 14.15 13.22
CA TYR A 156 7.73 13.08 13.49
C TYR A 156 7.82 12.89 15.00
N GLU A 157 7.72 11.64 15.43
CA GLU A 157 7.85 11.27 16.84
C GLU A 157 9.00 10.29 17.00
N LEU A 158 9.72 10.38 18.12
CA LEU A 158 10.72 9.40 18.49
C LEU A 158 10.00 8.11 18.89
N LYS A 159 10.20 7.05 18.10
CA LYS A 159 9.55 5.76 18.28
C LYS A 159 10.59 4.64 18.26
N ARG A 160 10.28 3.55 18.97
CA ARG A 160 11.00 2.30 18.83
C ARG A 160 10.52 1.57 17.58
N VAL A 161 11.48 1.11 16.77
CA VAL A 161 11.21 0.38 15.55
C VAL A 161 12.07 -0.87 15.46
N TRP A 162 11.53 -1.92 14.87
CA TRP A 162 12.27 -3.09 14.42
C TRP A 162 12.82 -2.85 13.02
N VAL A 163 14.07 -3.26 12.78
CA VAL A 163 14.76 -3.03 11.52
C VAL A 163 15.00 -4.34 10.82
N ALA A 164 14.32 -4.56 9.71
CA ALA A 164 14.55 -5.71 8.85
C ALA A 164 15.33 -5.29 7.61
N GLN A 165 16.37 -6.03 7.27
CA GLN A 165 17.15 -5.84 6.05
C GLN A 165 16.96 -7.03 5.13
N GLY A 166 16.53 -6.77 3.89
CA GLY A 166 16.46 -7.75 2.82
C GLY A 166 17.59 -7.54 1.82
N THR A 167 18.39 -8.57 1.57
CA THR A 167 19.43 -8.56 0.51
C THR A 167 18.98 -9.45 -0.64
N LEU A 168 19.06 -8.97 -1.88
CA LEU A 168 18.59 -9.74 -3.04
C LEU A 168 19.39 -11.05 -3.14
N LYS A 169 18.68 -12.18 -3.23
CA LYS A 169 19.29 -13.51 -3.35
C LYS A 169 20.09 -13.63 -4.64
N ALA A 170 21.14 -14.44 -4.61
CA ALA A 170 21.89 -14.79 -5.81
C ALA A 170 20.97 -15.48 -6.84
N GLY A 171 21.01 -15.03 -8.10
CA GLY A 171 20.20 -15.57 -9.20
C GLY A 171 18.79 -14.99 -9.31
N GLU A 172 18.30 -14.28 -8.30
CA GLU A 172 17.02 -13.57 -8.35
C GLU A 172 17.12 -12.26 -9.11
N ARG A 173 15.99 -11.79 -9.65
CA ARG A 173 15.89 -10.49 -10.32
C ARG A 173 15.00 -9.56 -9.52
N HIS A 174 15.50 -8.35 -9.26
CA HIS A 174 14.73 -7.24 -8.73
C HIS A 174 15.45 -5.93 -9.06
N ILE A 175 14.71 -4.83 -9.15
CA ILE A 175 15.33 -3.50 -9.32
C ILE A 175 16.09 -3.00 -8.07
N TYR A 176 15.92 -3.67 -6.93
CA TYR A 176 16.57 -3.33 -5.66
C TYR A 176 17.55 -4.43 -5.29
N GLY A 177 18.78 -4.06 -4.95
CA GLY A 177 19.79 -4.98 -4.44
C GLY A 177 19.67 -5.19 -2.93
N LYS A 178 19.14 -4.20 -2.21
CA LYS A 178 18.95 -4.25 -0.76
C LYS A 178 17.77 -3.38 -0.35
N ARG A 179 17.05 -3.78 0.70
CA ARG A 179 15.96 -3.04 1.32
C ARG A 179 16.16 -2.98 2.82
N ARG A 180 15.79 -1.87 3.45
CA ARG A 180 15.72 -1.74 4.91
C ARG A 180 14.34 -1.23 5.29
N VAL A 181 13.60 -2.03 6.03
CA VAL A 181 12.22 -1.75 6.44
C VAL A 181 12.21 -1.50 7.94
N TYR A 182 11.65 -0.36 8.33
CA TYR A 182 11.53 0.10 9.71
C TYR A 182 10.09 -0.10 10.14
N VAL A 183 9.86 -1.08 11.00
CA VAL A 183 8.53 -1.47 11.47
C VAL A 183 8.32 -0.87 12.85
N ASP A 184 7.34 0.02 12.98
CA ASP A 184 6.98 0.60 14.28
C ASP A 184 6.52 -0.49 15.25
N GLU A 185 7.05 -0.46 16.47
CA GLU A 185 6.82 -1.49 17.47
C GLU A 185 5.39 -1.48 18.03
N ASP A 186 4.72 -0.32 18.08
CA ASP A 186 3.38 -0.20 18.65
C ASP A 186 2.29 -0.55 17.62
N THR A 187 2.46 -0.13 16.36
CA THR A 187 1.46 -0.33 15.32
C THR A 187 1.74 -1.51 14.39
N GLY A 188 2.97 -2.03 14.35
CA GLY A 188 3.40 -3.05 13.40
C GLY A 188 3.43 -2.56 11.94
N PHE A 189 3.44 -1.25 11.69
CA PHE A 189 3.48 -0.70 10.33
C PHE A 189 4.91 -0.45 9.88
N ALA A 190 5.20 -0.73 8.61
CA ALA A 190 6.38 -0.16 7.95
C ALA A 190 6.19 1.36 7.82
N VAL A 191 6.91 2.12 8.64
CA VAL A 191 6.82 3.58 8.72
C VAL A 191 7.86 4.28 7.84
N ILE A 192 9.02 3.64 7.66
CA ILE A 192 10.07 4.05 6.73
C ILE A 192 10.56 2.80 5.99
N THR A 193 10.75 2.91 4.67
CA THR A 193 11.50 1.92 3.89
C THR A 193 12.56 2.59 3.06
N GLU A 194 13.78 2.08 3.13
CA GLU A 194 14.90 2.46 2.28
C GLU A 194 15.15 1.36 1.25
N ASN A 195 15.20 1.71 -0.03
CA ASN A 195 15.53 0.78 -1.10
C ASN A 195 16.80 1.24 -1.81
N TYR A 196 17.73 0.30 -1.93
CA TYR A 196 19.05 0.50 -2.50
C TYR A 196 19.15 -0.24 -3.82
N ASP A 197 19.84 0.34 -4.79
CA ASP A 197 20.05 -0.31 -6.09
C ASP A 197 21.11 -1.42 -6.04
N GLY A 198 21.40 -2.03 -7.19
CA GLY A 198 22.41 -3.09 -7.31
C GLY A 198 23.85 -2.67 -7.01
N ARG A 199 24.15 -1.37 -6.91
CA ARG A 199 25.46 -0.83 -6.48
C ARG A 199 25.49 -0.47 -5.00
N GLY A 200 24.39 -0.65 -4.27
CA GLY A 200 24.28 -0.33 -2.86
C GLY A 200 24.00 1.15 -2.58
N GLU A 201 23.63 1.95 -3.60
CA GLU A 201 23.27 3.35 -3.43
C GLU A 201 21.80 3.48 -3.02
N LEU A 202 21.50 4.34 -2.04
CA LEU A 202 20.12 4.66 -1.68
C LEU A 202 19.42 5.29 -2.88
N TRP A 203 18.28 4.72 -3.28
CA TRP A 203 17.55 5.15 -4.47
C TRP A 203 16.13 5.60 -4.13
N LYS A 204 15.34 4.78 -3.45
CA LYS A 204 13.94 5.10 -3.14
C LYS A 204 13.65 5.03 -1.66
N VAL A 205 12.83 5.95 -1.19
CA VAL A 205 12.42 6.04 0.22
C VAL A 205 10.91 6.11 0.32
N VAL A 206 10.32 5.23 1.12
CA VAL A 206 8.90 5.26 1.45
C VAL A 206 8.72 5.84 2.84
N LEU A 207 7.86 6.84 2.98
CA LEU A 207 7.36 7.32 4.26
C LEU A 207 5.88 6.99 4.38
N THR A 208 5.47 6.42 5.50
CA THR A 208 4.05 6.09 5.77
C THR A 208 3.56 6.88 6.96
N ASN A 209 2.67 7.84 6.72
CA ASN A 209 1.94 8.51 7.78
C ASN A 209 0.97 7.54 8.46
N ASN A 210 0.71 7.78 9.73
CA ASN A 210 -0.32 7.07 10.47
C ASN A 210 -1.07 8.02 11.41
N ILE A 211 -2.27 7.60 11.80
CA ILE A 211 -3.03 8.19 12.90
C ILE A 211 -3.66 7.07 13.73
N TYR A 212 -4.00 7.37 14.98
CA TYR A 212 -5.01 6.58 15.68
C TYR A 212 -6.39 7.03 15.19
N ASP A 213 -7.10 6.16 14.48
CA ASP A 213 -8.43 6.41 13.94
C ASP A 213 -9.49 6.00 14.97
N TYR A 214 -10.19 6.98 15.54
CA TYR A 214 -11.18 6.74 16.58
C TYR A 214 -12.42 5.97 16.07
N GLY A 215 -12.80 6.11 14.80
CA GLY A 215 -13.88 5.33 14.20
C GLY A 215 -13.46 3.88 13.95
N GLY A 216 -12.20 3.69 13.54
CA GLY A 216 -11.54 2.39 13.41
C GLY A 216 -11.17 1.73 14.74
N GLN A 217 -11.14 2.49 15.84
CA GLN A 217 -10.59 2.10 17.15
C GLN A 217 -9.19 1.46 17.06
N GLY A 218 -8.34 1.99 16.18
CA GLY A 218 -7.02 1.43 15.93
C GLY A 218 -6.17 2.34 15.06
N TYR A 219 -4.89 2.01 14.95
CA TYR A 219 -4.00 2.74 14.06
C TYR A 219 -4.34 2.47 12.59
N ALA A 220 -4.39 3.53 11.80
CA ALA A 220 -4.63 3.48 10.37
C ALA A 220 -3.44 4.05 9.61
N ARG A 221 -2.99 3.33 8.57
CA ARG A 221 -2.04 3.87 7.59
C ARG A 221 -2.74 4.97 6.78
N ARG A 222 -2.17 6.17 6.76
CA ARG A 222 -2.65 7.35 6.02
C ARG A 222 -1.77 7.62 4.81
N ALA A 223 -1.55 8.88 4.47
CA ALA A 223 -0.76 9.27 3.31
C ALA A 223 0.58 8.50 3.23
N GLN A 224 0.86 7.95 2.05
CA GLN A 224 2.09 7.20 1.78
C GLN A 224 2.86 7.92 0.70
N MET A 225 4.13 8.21 0.95
CA MET A 225 4.98 8.98 0.06
C MET A 225 6.14 8.11 -0.42
N TYR A 226 6.19 7.88 -1.72
CA TYR A 226 7.20 7.05 -2.39
C TYR A 226 8.14 7.97 -3.17
N HIS A 227 9.33 8.20 -2.63
CA HIS A 227 10.33 9.10 -3.20
C HIS A 227 11.29 8.34 -4.10
N ASP A 228 11.55 8.87 -5.29
CA ASP A 228 12.66 8.48 -6.14
C ASP A 228 13.72 9.58 -6.10
N LEU A 229 14.81 9.31 -5.38
CA LEU A 229 15.87 10.30 -5.11
C LEU A 229 16.68 10.63 -6.37
N ARG A 230 16.70 9.74 -7.38
CA ARG A 230 17.42 9.96 -8.64
C ARG A 230 16.61 10.81 -9.59
N ALA A 231 15.31 10.53 -9.68
CA ALA A 231 14.40 11.30 -10.52
C ALA A 231 14.04 12.67 -9.91
N GLY A 232 14.25 12.86 -8.60
CA GLY A 232 13.75 14.04 -7.89
C GLY A 232 12.23 14.13 -8.00
N ALA A 233 11.56 12.99 -7.83
CA ALA A 233 10.11 12.89 -7.97
C ALA A 233 9.56 11.99 -6.86
N TYR A 234 8.27 12.15 -6.54
CA TYR A 234 7.61 11.27 -5.59
C TYR A 234 6.14 11.10 -5.93
N ILE A 235 5.56 10.00 -5.46
CA ILE A 235 4.12 9.77 -5.47
C ILE A 235 3.62 9.89 -4.04
N ALA A 236 2.52 10.63 -3.84
CA ALA A 236 1.73 10.56 -2.61
C ALA A 236 0.42 9.82 -2.90
N GLU A 237 0.10 8.81 -2.09
CA GLU A 237 -1.12 8.01 -2.20
C GLU A 237 -1.91 8.03 -0.90
N ARG A 238 -3.18 7.60 -0.97
CA ARG A 238 -4.13 7.59 0.17
C ARG A 238 -4.34 8.97 0.79
N LEU A 239 -4.29 10.00 -0.05
CA LEU A 239 -4.74 11.34 0.30
C LEU A 239 -6.27 11.33 0.40
N ILE A 240 -6.80 11.84 1.50
CA ILE A 240 -8.24 11.76 1.82
C ILE A 240 -8.89 13.12 2.11
N ASN A 241 -8.12 14.21 2.06
CA ASN A 241 -8.54 15.56 2.47
C ASN A 241 -9.82 16.02 1.76
N ASP A 242 -10.00 15.62 0.50
CA ASP A 242 -11.17 15.97 -0.32
C ASP A 242 -12.07 14.75 -0.64
N SER A 243 -12.02 13.73 0.21
CA SER A 243 -12.81 12.51 0.09
C SER A 243 -13.79 12.34 1.23
N ALA A 244 -14.83 11.52 1.02
CA ALA A 244 -15.70 11.10 2.11
C ALA A 244 -14.91 10.27 3.14
N PRO A 245 -15.28 10.31 4.43
CA PRO A 245 -14.63 9.52 5.46
C PRO A 245 -14.55 8.03 5.12
N MET A 246 -13.48 7.37 5.58
CA MET A 246 -13.38 5.92 5.48
C MET A 246 -14.49 5.27 6.30
N LEU A 247 -15.21 4.32 5.68
CA LEU A 247 -16.21 3.52 6.34
C LEU A 247 -15.57 2.20 6.81
N TYR A 248 -15.71 1.92 8.09
CA TYR A 248 -15.31 0.65 8.71
C TYR A 248 -16.55 -0.21 8.96
N ASP A 249 -16.35 -1.52 9.12
CA ASP A 249 -17.38 -2.47 9.55
C ASP A 249 -18.66 -2.44 8.67
N VAL A 250 -18.47 -2.26 7.36
CA VAL A 250 -19.56 -2.22 6.37
C VAL A 250 -20.29 -3.57 6.33
N ASN A 251 -21.55 -3.57 6.75
CA ASN A 251 -22.40 -4.76 6.85
C ASN A 251 -23.66 -4.60 5.95
N PRO A 252 -24.09 -5.62 5.19
CA PRO A 252 -23.44 -6.93 4.99
C PRO A 252 -22.14 -6.83 4.20
N MET A 253 -21.17 -7.66 4.58
CA MET A 253 -20.01 -7.97 3.73
C MET A 253 -20.49 -8.46 2.36
N LYS A 254 -19.78 -8.08 1.30
CA LYS A 254 -20.07 -8.53 -0.07
C LYS A 254 -19.62 -9.97 -0.31
N GLY A 255 -18.54 -10.39 0.36
CA GLY A 255 -17.98 -11.74 0.25
C GLY A 255 -17.21 -11.99 -1.06
N PRO A 256 -16.49 -13.12 -1.16
CA PRO A 256 -15.52 -13.39 -2.23
C PRO A 256 -16.14 -13.37 -3.64
N ALA A 257 -17.40 -13.75 -3.78
CA ALA A 257 -18.10 -13.75 -5.07
C ALA A 257 -18.20 -12.35 -5.70
N TYR A 258 -18.29 -11.30 -4.88
CA TYR A 258 -18.30 -9.91 -5.35
C TYR A 258 -16.96 -9.50 -5.96
N PHE A 259 -15.86 -10.04 -5.45
CA PHE A 259 -14.52 -9.76 -5.96
C PHE A 259 -14.15 -10.63 -7.17
N SER A 260 -14.96 -11.66 -7.47
CA SER A 260 -14.66 -12.60 -8.55
C SER A 260 -14.50 -11.95 -9.93
N PRO A 261 -13.74 -12.57 -10.85
CA PRO A 261 -13.54 -12.07 -12.21
C PRO A 261 -14.85 -11.91 -12.99
N SER A 262 -15.81 -12.79 -12.70
CA SER A 262 -17.15 -12.77 -13.30
C SER A 262 -17.90 -11.50 -12.91
N ASN A 263 -17.81 -11.07 -11.65
CA ASN A 263 -18.47 -9.87 -11.17
C ASN A 263 -17.74 -8.60 -11.61
N VAL A 264 -16.41 -8.61 -11.63
CA VAL A 264 -15.59 -7.52 -12.21
C VAL A 264 -16.03 -7.21 -13.65
N ARG A 265 -16.29 -8.24 -14.46
CA ARG A 265 -16.82 -8.07 -15.83
C ARG A 265 -18.21 -7.43 -15.86
N LYS A 266 -19.10 -7.80 -14.93
CA LYS A 266 -20.45 -7.23 -14.83
C LYS A 266 -20.40 -5.76 -14.45
N LEU A 267 -19.56 -5.41 -13.47
CA LEU A 267 -19.38 -4.05 -12.98
C LEU A 267 -18.79 -3.13 -14.05
N GLY A 268 -17.83 -3.59 -14.86
CA GLY A 268 -17.21 -2.77 -15.90
C GLY A 268 -18.11 -2.42 -17.09
N LYS A 269 -19.28 -3.06 -17.22
CA LYS A 269 -20.26 -2.81 -18.30
C LYS A 269 -21.32 -1.77 -17.94
N ARG A 270 -21.45 -1.40 -16.67
CA ARG A 270 -22.36 -0.37 -16.19
C ARG A 270 -21.63 0.97 -16.11
#